data_AF-A0A2V7CE12-F1
#
_entry.id   AF-A0A2V7CE12-F1
#
_cell.length_a   1.000
_cell.length_b   1.000
_cell.length_c   1.000
_cell.angle_alpha   90.00
_cell.angle_beta   90.00
_cell.angle_gamma   90.00
#
_symmetry.space_group_name_H-M   'P 1'
#
loop_
_entity.id
_entity.type
_entity.pdbx_description
1 polymer ?
#
loop_
_entity_poly.entity_id
_entity_poly.type
_entity_poly.pdbx_seq_one_letter_code
_entity_poly.pdbx_strand_id
1 'polypeptide(L)'
;MKRTLSLLGVAALLLLGIAAPAAGQTSVTGTGAVVLPPGAQYGGLALSGLRFGNGLVINRDGTASGDFQTNLLGTTLLGARREITVEGLVQTGALNQDGSVTFQGTSSVDLGVGLPPLSGVPFRVTLGTQGIQLVLGTTSLPLHALSVGGISISRE
;
A
#
# COMPACT_ATOMS: atom_id res chain seq x y z
N MET A 1 -8.48 79.64 -21.24
CA MET A 1 -8.66 78.37 -21.98
C MET A 1 -8.04 77.26 -21.16
N LYS A 2 -8.86 76.34 -20.63
CA LYS A 2 -8.54 75.43 -19.52
C LYS A 2 -7.88 74.16 -20.04
N ARG A 3 -6.74 73.77 -19.45
CA ARG A 3 -5.94 72.58 -19.78
C ARG A 3 -6.59 71.36 -19.12
N THR A 4 -7.08 70.40 -19.91
CA THR A 4 -7.58 69.12 -19.40
C THR A 4 -6.48 68.07 -19.49
N LEU A 5 -5.87 67.76 -18.33
CA LEU A 5 -5.01 66.59 -18.12
C LEU A 5 -5.90 65.33 -18.18
N SER A 6 -5.55 64.39 -19.05
CA SER A 6 -6.16 63.06 -19.09
C SER A 6 -5.48 62.17 -18.06
N LEU A 7 -6.22 61.72 -17.05
CA LEU A 7 -5.72 60.83 -16.01
C LEU A 7 -5.82 59.36 -16.45
N LEU A 8 -4.70 58.68 -16.22
CA LEU A 8 -4.39 57.27 -16.33
C LEU A 8 -5.39 56.40 -15.53
N GLY A 9 -6.04 55.42 -16.18
CA GLY A 9 -6.83 54.39 -15.50
C GLY A 9 -6.06 53.08 -15.43
N VAL A 10 -5.47 52.77 -14.27
CA VAL A 10 -4.90 51.44 -13.98
C VAL A 10 -5.97 50.64 -13.25
N ALA A 11 -6.54 49.63 -13.91
CA ALA A 11 -7.40 48.65 -13.26
C ALA A 11 -6.53 47.51 -12.71
N ALA A 12 -6.31 47.50 -11.39
CA ALA A 12 -5.69 46.38 -10.69
C ALA A 12 -6.73 45.28 -10.46
N LEU A 13 -6.62 44.18 -11.20
CA LEU A 13 -7.44 42.98 -11.01
C LEU A 13 -6.85 42.17 -9.83
N LEU A 14 -7.44 42.31 -8.65
CA LEU A 14 -7.13 41.47 -7.48
C LEU A 14 -7.63 40.04 -7.72
N LEU A 15 -6.75 39.17 -8.20
CA LEU A 15 -6.92 37.72 -8.16
C LEU A 15 -6.79 37.27 -6.69
N LEU A 16 -7.93 37.13 -6.00
CA LEU A 16 -7.99 36.37 -4.75
C LEU A 16 -7.64 34.91 -5.08
N GLY A 17 -6.39 34.54 -4.82
CA GLY A 17 -5.96 33.15 -4.83
C GLY A 17 -6.74 32.40 -3.75
N ILE A 18 -7.81 31.73 -4.15
CA ILE A 18 -8.38 30.62 -3.39
C ILE A 18 -7.30 29.55 -3.35
N ALA A 19 -6.55 29.51 -2.25
CA ALA A 19 -5.74 28.36 -1.92
C ALA A 19 -6.70 27.16 -1.82
N ALA A 20 -6.63 26.25 -2.80
CA ALA A 20 -7.26 24.95 -2.64
C ALA A 20 -6.75 24.34 -1.33
N PRO A 21 -7.62 23.68 -0.52
CA PRO A 21 -7.10 22.96 0.63
C PRO A 21 -6.04 21.99 0.13
N ALA A 22 -4.86 22.00 0.77
CA ALA A 22 -3.84 21.01 0.52
C ALA A 22 -4.51 19.62 0.46
N ALA A 23 -4.27 18.90 -0.64
CA ALA A 23 -4.88 17.60 -0.82
C ALA A 23 -4.33 16.69 0.29
N GLY A 24 -5.15 16.37 1.28
CA GLY A 24 -4.73 15.57 2.42
C GLY A 24 -4.44 14.16 1.94
N GLN A 25 -3.16 13.80 1.96
CA GLN A 25 -2.64 12.55 1.45
C GLN A 25 -2.30 11.65 2.62
N THR A 26 -2.50 10.33 2.48
CA THR A 26 -1.99 9.38 3.47
C THR A 26 -0.74 8.71 2.90
N SER A 27 0.39 8.89 3.57
CA SER A 27 1.64 8.18 3.25
C SER A 27 1.78 6.99 4.18
N VAL A 28 2.13 5.83 3.61
CA VAL A 28 2.34 4.60 4.37
C VAL A 28 3.66 3.97 3.97
N THR A 29 4.52 3.82 4.96
CA THR A 29 5.77 3.08 4.83
C THR A 29 5.80 1.99 5.88
N GLY A 30 6.28 0.82 5.52
CA GLY A 30 6.29 -0.30 6.44
C GLY A 30 7.27 -1.37 6.02
N THR A 31 7.89 -1.98 7.00
CA THR A 31 8.59 -3.25 6.80
C THR A 31 8.47 -4.07 8.07
N GLY A 32 8.34 -5.38 7.92
CA GLY A 32 8.27 -6.25 9.07
C GLY A 32 8.14 -7.70 8.71
N ALA A 33 8.03 -8.52 9.74
CA ALA A 33 7.78 -9.94 9.61
C ALA A 33 6.74 -10.40 10.62
N VAL A 34 6.10 -11.51 10.28
CA VAL A 34 5.01 -12.12 11.03
C VAL A 34 5.22 -13.62 11.05
N VAL A 35 5.02 -14.23 12.22
CA VAL A 35 4.86 -15.67 12.35
C VAL A 35 3.40 -16.04 12.11
N LEU A 36 3.16 -16.94 11.17
CA LEU A 36 1.81 -17.40 10.85
C LEU A 36 1.44 -18.61 11.71
N PRO A 37 0.16 -18.74 12.11
CA PRO A 37 -0.32 -19.89 12.86
C PRO A 37 -0.29 -21.15 11.98
N PRO A 38 -0.27 -22.34 12.60
CA PRO A 38 -0.44 -23.59 11.87
C PRO A 38 -1.71 -23.58 11.02
N GLY A 39 -1.63 -24.13 9.81
CA GLY A 39 -2.75 -24.23 8.87
C GLY A 39 -2.81 -23.12 7.81
N ALA A 40 -2.02 -22.05 7.93
CA ALA A 40 -1.84 -21.08 6.85
C ALA A 40 -1.21 -21.77 5.63
N GLN A 41 -1.80 -21.61 4.46
CA GLN A 41 -1.36 -22.28 3.24
C GLN A 41 -1.46 -21.37 2.02
N TYR A 42 -0.49 -21.46 1.11
CA TYR A 42 -0.54 -20.81 -0.19
C TYR A 42 0.35 -21.55 -1.19
N GLY A 43 -0.11 -21.73 -2.43
CA GLY A 43 0.71 -22.33 -3.50
C GLY A 43 1.27 -23.72 -3.18
N GLY A 44 0.55 -24.52 -2.38
CA GLY A 44 0.99 -25.85 -1.93
C GLY A 44 2.05 -25.86 -0.83
N LEU A 45 2.35 -24.71 -0.22
CA LEU A 45 3.18 -24.60 0.98
C LEU A 45 2.32 -24.47 2.23
N ALA A 46 2.73 -25.17 3.29
CA ALA A 46 2.35 -24.81 4.65
C ALA A 46 3.22 -23.63 5.07
N LEU A 47 2.59 -22.48 5.32
CA LEU A 47 3.28 -21.24 5.64
C LEU A 47 3.59 -21.17 7.14
N SER A 48 4.80 -20.72 7.45
CA SER A 48 5.27 -20.47 8.82
C SER A 48 5.45 -18.99 9.12
N GLY A 49 5.52 -18.14 8.10
CA GLY A 49 5.62 -16.70 8.28
C GLY A 49 5.55 -15.91 6.99
N LEU A 50 5.50 -14.59 7.12
CA LEU A 50 5.67 -13.66 6.03
C LEU A 50 6.68 -12.56 6.41
N ARG A 51 7.39 -12.04 5.42
CA ARG A 51 8.14 -10.77 5.50
C ARG A 51 7.54 -9.81 4.51
N PHE A 52 7.44 -8.53 4.83
CA PHE A 52 6.91 -7.54 3.90
C PHE A 52 7.67 -6.23 3.95
N GLY A 53 7.51 -5.48 2.86
CA GLY A 53 7.92 -4.09 2.71
C GLY A 53 6.87 -3.36 1.87
N ASN A 54 6.60 -2.10 2.19
CA ASN A 54 5.74 -1.24 1.40
C ASN A 54 6.15 0.23 1.50
N GLY A 55 5.87 0.96 0.43
CA GLY A 55 5.98 2.41 0.36
C GLY A 55 4.93 2.91 -0.62
N LEU A 56 3.91 3.60 -0.10
CA LEU A 56 2.77 4.02 -0.91
C LEU A 56 2.15 5.31 -0.41
N VAL A 57 1.41 5.92 -1.32
CA VAL A 57 0.65 7.15 -1.15
C VAL A 57 -0.80 6.88 -1.52
N ILE A 58 -1.73 7.38 -0.71
CA ILE A 58 -3.17 7.31 -0.93
C ILE A 58 -3.74 8.72 -1.02
N ASN A 59 -4.37 9.02 -2.15
CA ASN A 59 -5.08 10.26 -2.39
C ASN A 59 -6.48 10.21 -1.76
N ARG A 60 -7.06 11.39 -1.52
CA ARG A 60 -8.41 11.52 -0.93
C ARG A 60 -9.50 10.83 -1.75
N ASP A 61 -9.33 10.73 -3.07
CA ASP A 61 -10.28 10.05 -3.97
C ASP A 61 -10.18 8.52 -3.94
N GLY A 62 -9.26 7.97 -3.14
CA GLY A 62 -9.02 6.53 -3.00
C GLY A 62 -8.05 5.95 -4.04
N THR A 63 -7.58 6.77 -4.99
CA THR A 63 -6.46 6.36 -5.85
C THR A 63 -5.19 6.26 -5.01
N ALA A 64 -4.36 5.28 -5.32
CA ALA A 64 -3.11 5.06 -4.61
C ALA A 64 -2.01 4.61 -5.56
N SER A 65 -0.78 4.91 -5.19
CA SER A 65 0.41 4.53 -5.95
C SER A 65 1.53 4.14 -5.00
N GLY A 66 2.27 3.10 -5.37
CA GLY A 66 3.42 2.62 -4.61
C GLY A 66 3.59 1.12 -4.78
N ASP A 67 4.54 0.60 -4.02
CA ASP A 67 4.95 -0.80 -4.10
C ASP A 67 4.59 -1.54 -2.81
N PHE A 68 4.22 -2.80 -3.00
CA PHE A 68 4.08 -3.78 -1.94
C PHE A 68 4.89 -5.02 -2.30
N GLN A 69 5.76 -5.44 -1.40
CA GLN A 69 6.52 -6.66 -1.55
C GLN A 69 6.29 -7.55 -0.35
N THR A 70 6.15 -8.85 -0.58
CA THR A 70 6.16 -9.82 0.51
C THR A 70 6.76 -11.14 0.08
N ASN A 71 7.42 -11.79 1.05
CA ASN A 71 7.91 -13.14 0.93
C ASN A 71 7.14 -14.04 1.90
N LEU A 72 6.45 -15.04 1.37
CA LEU A 72 5.78 -16.06 2.16
C LEU A 72 6.74 -17.23 2.39
N LEU A 73 7.02 -17.51 3.65
CA LEU A 73 7.94 -18.56 4.06
C LEU A 73 7.15 -19.81 4.39
N GLY A 74 7.53 -20.94 3.80
CA GLY A 74 6.83 -22.19 4.07
C GLY A 74 7.64 -23.43 3.75
N THR A 75 7.00 -24.57 3.99
CA THR A 75 7.54 -25.89 3.65
C THR A 75 6.58 -26.65 2.76
N THR A 76 7.13 -27.43 1.82
CA THR A 76 6.35 -28.38 1.04
C THR A 76 5.86 -29.54 1.93
N LEU A 77 4.96 -30.36 1.40
CA LEU A 77 4.51 -31.59 2.08
C LEU A 77 5.66 -32.57 2.38
N LEU A 78 6.76 -32.50 1.62
CA LEU A 78 7.97 -33.31 1.81
C LEU A 78 8.98 -32.65 2.77
N GLY A 79 8.62 -31.52 3.40
CA GLY A 79 9.46 -30.81 4.37
C GLY A 79 10.53 -29.89 3.77
N ALA A 80 10.57 -29.73 2.44
CA ALA A 80 11.52 -28.82 1.80
C ALA A 80 11.10 -27.37 2.04
N ARG A 81 12.03 -26.53 2.50
CA ARG A 81 11.80 -25.09 2.67
C ARG A 81 11.72 -24.41 1.31
N ARG A 82 10.75 -23.50 1.15
CA ARG A 82 10.58 -22.69 -0.04
C ARG A 82 9.99 -21.33 0.34
N GLU A 83 10.26 -20.36 -0.52
CA GLU A 83 9.76 -19.01 -0.41
C GLU A 83 8.91 -18.69 -1.65
N ILE A 84 7.82 -17.95 -1.43
CA ILE A 84 6.98 -17.39 -2.49
C ILE A 84 7.18 -15.88 -2.46
N THR A 85 7.62 -15.31 -3.57
CA THR A 85 7.84 -13.87 -3.70
C THR A 85 6.63 -13.23 -4.36
N VAL A 86 6.16 -12.14 -3.78
CA VAL A 86 5.02 -11.37 -4.28
C VAL A 86 5.46 -9.92 -4.42
N GLU A 87 5.30 -9.38 -5.62
CA GLU A 87 5.62 -7.99 -5.94
C GLU A 87 4.38 -7.35 -6.54
N GLY A 88 3.85 -6.34 -5.87
CA GLY A 88 2.56 -5.73 -6.17
C GLY A 88 2.66 -4.23 -6.39
N LEU A 89 1.95 -3.77 -7.43
CA LEU A 89 1.69 -2.36 -7.66
C LEU A 89 0.37 -1.98 -7.00
N VAL A 90 0.42 -1.00 -6.11
CA VAL A 90 -0.76 -0.46 -5.43
C VAL A 90 -1.53 0.44 -6.40
N GLN A 91 -2.86 0.31 -6.41
CA GLN A 91 -3.75 1.04 -7.31
C GLN A 91 -4.82 1.85 -6.57
N THR A 92 -5.32 1.31 -5.46
CA THR A 92 -6.32 1.99 -4.63
C THR A 92 -6.06 1.73 -3.16
N GLY A 93 -6.47 2.66 -2.30
CA GLY A 93 -6.40 2.47 -0.86
C GLY A 93 -7.32 3.42 -0.09
N ALA A 94 -7.42 3.18 1.21
CA ALA A 94 -8.18 4.00 2.13
C ALA A 94 -7.56 3.95 3.53
N LEU A 95 -7.60 5.09 4.23
CA LEU A 95 -7.41 5.17 5.67
C LEU A 95 -8.75 4.84 6.36
N ASN A 96 -8.77 3.79 7.16
CA ASN A 96 -9.96 3.34 7.89
C ASN A 96 -10.16 4.17 9.18
N GLN A 97 -11.36 4.10 9.75
CA GLN A 97 -11.73 4.86 10.96
C GLN A 97 -10.92 4.45 12.21
N ASP A 98 -10.40 3.24 12.23
CA ASP A 98 -9.58 2.69 13.33
C ASP A 98 -8.08 3.07 13.23
N GLY A 99 -7.68 3.87 12.24
CA GLY A 99 -6.28 4.21 11.94
C GLY A 99 -5.55 3.16 11.10
N SER A 100 -6.20 2.02 10.86
CA SER A 100 -6.14 1.19 9.66
C SER A 100 -5.71 1.79 8.34
N VAL A 101 -4.83 1.17 7.55
CA VAL A 101 -4.82 1.41 6.10
C VAL A 101 -5.09 0.14 5.33
N THR A 102 -6.08 0.18 4.44
CA THR A 102 -6.34 -0.90 3.47
C THR A 102 -5.93 -0.43 2.08
N PHE A 103 -5.11 -1.22 1.39
CA PHE A 103 -4.73 -0.96 0.00
C PHE A 103 -4.73 -2.24 -0.82
N GLN A 104 -4.82 -2.10 -2.14
CA GLN A 104 -5.00 -3.21 -3.06
C GLN A 104 -4.48 -2.86 -4.45
N GLY A 105 -4.24 -3.89 -5.23
CA GLY A 105 -3.80 -3.77 -6.61
C GLY A 105 -3.53 -5.14 -7.23
N THR A 106 -2.61 -5.18 -8.17
CA THR A 106 -2.21 -6.40 -8.88
C THR A 106 -0.75 -6.73 -8.63
N SER A 107 -0.43 -8.01 -8.51
CA SER A 107 0.91 -8.51 -8.25
C SER A 107 1.38 -9.56 -9.26
N SER A 108 2.71 -9.69 -9.30
CA SER A 108 3.43 -10.85 -9.78
C SER A 108 3.72 -11.79 -8.61
N VAL A 109 3.49 -13.09 -8.79
CA VAL A 109 3.69 -14.11 -7.75
C VAL A 109 4.60 -15.21 -8.28
N ASP A 110 5.82 -15.25 -7.77
CA ASP A 110 6.75 -16.35 -8.01
C ASP A 110 6.58 -17.42 -6.92
N LEU A 111 6.18 -18.62 -7.33
CA LEU A 111 5.98 -19.76 -6.42
C LEU A 111 7.28 -20.45 -5.99
N GLY A 112 8.44 -20.02 -6.49
CA GLY A 112 9.75 -20.58 -6.16
C GLY A 112 9.97 -21.98 -6.74
N VAL A 113 9.26 -22.34 -7.80
CA VAL A 113 9.29 -23.67 -8.46
C VAL A 113 10.11 -23.68 -9.75
N GLY A 114 10.74 -22.56 -10.11
CA GLY A 114 11.47 -22.40 -11.37
C GLY A 114 10.56 -22.20 -12.59
N LEU A 115 9.25 -21.97 -12.38
CA LEU A 115 8.32 -21.57 -13.43
C LEU A 115 8.20 -20.04 -13.49
N PRO A 116 7.77 -19.47 -14.63
CA PRO A 116 7.49 -18.04 -14.72
C PRO A 116 6.51 -17.57 -13.64
N PRO A 117 6.69 -16.36 -13.08
CA PRO A 117 5.76 -15.79 -12.11
C PRO A 117 4.33 -15.64 -12.65
N LEU A 118 3.35 -15.90 -11.80
CA LEU A 118 1.94 -15.66 -12.09
C LEU A 118 1.68 -14.15 -12.08
N SER A 119 1.27 -13.59 -13.20
CA SER A 119 1.02 -12.15 -13.35
C SER A 119 -0.45 -11.80 -13.15
N GLY A 120 -0.73 -10.61 -12.62
CA GLY A 120 -2.09 -10.09 -12.48
C GLY A 120 -2.87 -10.68 -11.30
N VAL A 121 -2.19 -11.28 -10.32
CA VAL A 121 -2.84 -11.82 -9.13
C VAL A 121 -3.32 -10.63 -8.29
N PRO A 122 -4.63 -10.52 -7.97
CA PRO A 122 -5.09 -9.42 -7.14
C PRO A 122 -4.59 -9.60 -5.72
N PHE A 123 -4.21 -8.51 -5.06
CA PHE A 123 -3.89 -8.52 -3.63
C PHE A 123 -4.65 -7.43 -2.90
N ARG A 124 -4.90 -7.66 -1.61
CA ARG A 124 -5.40 -6.67 -0.66
C ARG A 124 -4.63 -6.82 0.64
N VAL A 125 -4.13 -5.71 1.16
CA VAL A 125 -3.45 -5.63 2.44
C VAL A 125 -4.24 -4.72 3.37
N THR A 126 -4.37 -5.11 4.63
CA THR A 126 -4.79 -4.21 5.71
C THR A 126 -3.65 -4.11 6.71
N LEU A 127 -3.10 -2.91 6.86
CA LEU A 127 -2.02 -2.59 7.80
C LEU A 127 -2.58 -1.79 8.98
N GLY A 128 -2.42 -2.32 10.17
CA GLY A 128 -2.42 -1.52 11.40
C GLY A 128 -0.99 -1.15 11.78
N THR A 129 -0.80 -0.31 12.79
CA THR A 129 0.56 0.02 13.30
C THR A 129 1.28 -1.18 13.92
N GLN A 130 0.55 -2.24 14.26
CA GLN A 130 1.05 -3.42 14.97
C GLN A 130 0.86 -4.74 14.22
N GLY A 131 0.30 -4.73 13.01
CA GLY A 131 -0.03 -5.98 12.34
C GLY A 131 -0.46 -5.82 10.89
N ILE A 132 -0.49 -6.95 10.20
CA ILE A 132 -0.81 -7.05 8.78
C ILE A 132 -1.76 -8.22 8.52
N GLN A 133 -2.75 -7.97 7.67
CA GLN A 133 -3.57 -8.99 7.04
C GLN A 133 -3.33 -8.94 5.53
N LEU A 134 -3.13 -10.09 4.90
CA LEU A 134 -2.91 -10.21 3.47
C LEU A 134 -3.95 -11.13 2.85
N VAL A 135 -4.63 -10.64 1.81
CA VAL A 135 -5.40 -11.46 0.88
C VAL A 135 -4.66 -11.47 -0.45
N LEU A 136 -4.37 -12.65 -0.97
CA LEU A 136 -3.68 -12.85 -2.25
C LEU A 136 -4.50 -13.80 -3.11
N GLY A 137 -5.00 -13.31 -4.24
CA GLY A 137 -6.01 -13.98 -5.04
C GLY A 137 -7.28 -14.19 -4.21
N THR A 138 -7.66 -15.47 -4.03
CA THR A 138 -8.79 -15.89 -3.19
C THR A 138 -8.37 -16.33 -1.79
N THR A 139 -7.07 -16.33 -1.48
CA THR A 139 -6.54 -16.83 -0.22
C THR A 139 -6.38 -15.70 0.78
N SER A 140 -7.05 -15.81 1.93
CA SER A 140 -6.88 -14.87 3.05
C SER A 140 -5.92 -15.46 4.07
N LEU A 141 -4.81 -14.75 4.30
CA LEU A 141 -3.93 -14.98 5.44
C LEU A 141 -4.40 -14.06 6.59
N PRO A 142 -4.77 -14.63 7.74
CA PRO A 142 -5.39 -13.87 8.83
C PRO A 142 -4.49 -12.72 9.34
N LEU A 143 -5.13 -11.74 9.99
CA LEU A 143 -4.42 -10.64 10.64
C LEU A 143 -3.52 -11.19 11.74
N HIS A 144 -2.26 -10.78 11.72
CA HIS A 144 -1.31 -11.13 12.77
C HIS A 144 -0.42 -9.96 13.17
N ALA A 145 -0.02 -10.00 14.43
CA ALA A 145 0.88 -9.02 15.00
C ALA A 145 2.28 -9.14 14.40
N LEU A 146 2.96 -8.01 14.26
CA LEU A 146 4.35 -7.97 13.87
C LEU A 146 5.21 -8.69 14.91
N SER A 147 6.06 -9.60 14.44
CA SER A 147 7.11 -10.20 15.26
C SER A 147 8.37 -9.33 15.28
N VAL A 148 8.58 -8.56 14.21
CA VAL A 148 9.65 -7.55 14.08
C VAL A 148 9.25 -6.52 13.01
N GLY A 149 9.82 -5.32 13.11
CA GLY A 149 9.63 -4.24 12.14
C GLY A 149 8.74 -3.12 12.66
N GLY A 150 8.23 -2.30 11.74
CA GLY A 150 7.38 -1.17 12.06
C GLY A 150 6.63 -0.66 10.84
N ILE A 151 5.49 -0.02 11.11
CA ILE A 151 4.62 0.59 10.10
C ILE A 151 4.38 2.04 10.52
N SER A 152 4.64 2.97 9.60
CA SER A 152 4.36 4.39 9.74
C SER A 152 3.24 4.78 8.81
N ILE A 153 2.21 5.43 9.38
CA ILE A 153 1.08 5.99 8.66
C ILE A 153 1.03 7.47 9.02
N SER A 154 1.25 8.34 8.04
CA SER A 154 1.18 9.79 8.21
C SER A 154 0.13 10.40 7.30
N ARG A 155 -0.51 11.46 7.79
CA ARG A 155 -1.41 12.30 7.00
C ARG A 155 -0.71 13.62 6.73
N GLU A 156 -0.70 14.03 5.48
CA GLU A 156 -0.28 15.36 5.03
C GLU A 156 -1.47 16.32 4.93
#